data_AF-A0A2L0GI13-F1
#
_entry.id   AF-A0A2L0GI13-F1
#
_cell.length_a   1.000
_cell.length_b   1.000
_cell.length_c   1.000
_cell.angle_alpha   90.00
_cell.angle_beta   90.00
_cell.angle_gamma   90.00
#
_symmetry.space_group_name_H-M   'P 1'
#
loop_
_entity.id
_entity.type
_entity.pdbx_description
1 polymer ?
#
loop_
_entity_poly.entity_id
_entity_poly.type
_entity_poly.pdbx_seq_one_letter_code
_entity_poly.pdbx_strand_id
1 'polypeptide(L)'
;MNFDLSEEQQMFVTSVERFAAPIDVEARRKLRLSPTGYDRGRWQSLAEMGLIALAAGEDAGGMGGSAVDLALVCEAIGKANAPDPLLEHGILPALLLERGGAGAALDSVLSGETIATLAWTERGQRYSLKAKGMKAEEGADGVLLSGEKTMVMGRAVGPVISARAAMAGGGAAGGPVHRHRRPWRGDRLLPRAQGCEWAGGARLSSRRRQHRGRIAADPYACSRPTGT
;
A
#
# COMPACT_ATOMS: atom_id res chain seq x y z
N MET A 1 5.18 -29.03 -27.48
CA MET A 1 4.91 -27.96 -26.50
C MET A 1 4.36 -28.62 -25.26
N ASN A 2 4.93 -28.35 -24.08
CA ASN A 2 4.46 -28.90 -22.81
C ASN A 2 3.84 -27.76 -22.00
N PHE A 3 2.60 -27.94 -21.55
CA PHE A 3 1.83 -26.97 -20.76
C PHE A 3 1.62 -27.44 -19.32
N ASP A 4 2.11 -28.63 -18.97
CA ASP A 4 2.03 -29.15 -17.62
C ASP A 4 2.95 -28.35 -16.69
N LEU A 5 2.52 -28.18 -15.44
CA LEU A 5 3.35 -27.59 -14.41
C LEU A 5 4.52 -28.51 -14.10
N SER A 6 5.68 -27.91 -13.82
CA SER A 6 6.79 -28.66 -13.24
C SER A 6 6.43 -29.18 -11.84
N GLU A 7 7.13 -30.22 -11.38
CA GLU A 7 6.95 -30.75 -10.02
C GLU A 7 7.20 -29.67 -8.95
N GLU A 8 8.20 -28.81 -9.17
CA GLU A 8 8.52 -27.69 -8.29
C GLU A 8 7.36 -26.68 -8.21
N GLN A 9 6.82 -26.27 -9.35
CA GLN A 9 5.64 -25.40 -9.40
C GLN A 9 4.44 -26.04 -8.70
N GLN A 10 4.21 -27.34 -8.91
CA GLN A 10 3.10 -28.06 -8.28
C GLN A 10 3.25 -28.10 -6.75
N MET A 11 4.46 -28.36 -6.24
CA MET A 11 4.77 -28.36 -4.81
C MET A 11 4.62 -26.97 -4.19
N PHE A 12 5.09 -25.94 -4.90
CA PHE A 12 4.97 -24.56 -4.47
C PHE A 12 3.50 -24.11 -4.39
N VAL A 13 2.71 -24.35 -5.44
CA VAL A 13 1.27 -24.06 -5.45
C VAL A 13 0.55 -24.78 -4.31
N THR A 14 0.85 -26.06 -4.09
CA THR A 14 0.25 -26.82 -2.98
C THR A 14 0.53 -26.18 -1.62
N SER A 15 1.74 -25.64 -1.43
CA SER A 15 2.11 -24.92 -0.20
C SER A 15 1.33 -23.62 -0.05
N VAL A 16 1.20 -22.85 -1.14
CA VAL A 16 0.41 -21.61 -1.17
C VAL A 16 -1.07 -21.87 -0.91
N GLU A 17 -1.66 -22.90 -1.53
CA GLU A 17 -3.06 -23.30 -1.30
C GLU A 17 -3.31 -23.68 0.16
N ARG A 18 -2.37 -24.41 0.79
CA ARG A 18 -2.46 -24.76 2.21
C ARG A 18 -2.43 -23.54 3.11
N PHE A 19 -1.56 -22.56 2.82
CA PHE A 19 -1.50 -21.31 3.57
C PHE A 19 -2.76 -20.44 3.36
N ALA A 20 -3.22 -20.37 2.12
CA ALA A 20 -4.35 -19.56 1.69
C ALA A 20 -5.71 -20.13 2.13
N ALA A 21 -5.73 -21.32 2.76
CA ALA A 21 -6.91 -22.05 3.18
C ALA A 21 -8.02 -21.12 3.72
N PRO A 22 -9.28 -21.32 3.31
CA PRO A 22 -10.36 -20.40 3.64
C PRO A 22 -10.51 -20.18 5.14
N ILE A 23 -10.56 -18.91 5.53
CA ILE A 23 -10.99 -18.52 6.88
C ILE A 23 -12.50 -18.36 6.94
N ASP A 24 -13.07 -18.53 8.12
CA ASP A 24 -14.51 -18.36 8.32
C ASP A 24 -14.96 -16.91 8.05
N VAL A 25 -16.24 -16.75 7.72
CA VAL A 25 -16.83 -15.47 7.30
C VAL A 25 -16.72 -14.42 8.40
N GLU A 26 -16.82 -14.82 9.67
CA GLU A 26 -16.77 -13.90 10.80
C GLU A 26 -15.33 -13.44 11.08
N ALA A 27 -14.34 -14.33 11.02
CA ALA A 27 -12.93 -13.96 11.06
C ALA A 27 -12.58 -12.97 9.94
N ARG A 28 -13.04 -13.22 8.71
CA ARG A 28 -12.85 -12.29 7.58
C ARG A 28 -13.51 -10.93 7.83
N ARG A 29 -14.74 -10.93 8.37
CA ARG A 29 -15.46 -9.70 8.70
C ARG A 29 -14.70 -8.89 9.74
N LYS A 30 -14.22 -9.53 10.81
CA LYS A 30 -13.40 -8.90 11.86
C LYS A 30 -12.13 -8.32 11.26
N LEU A 31 -11.45 -9.06 10.40
CA LEU A 31 -10.22 -8.60 9.76
C LEU A 31 -10.44 -7.35 8.91
N ARG A 32 -11.48 -7.35 8.07
CA ARG A 32 -11.85 -6.19 7.24
C ARG A 32 -12.19 -4.94 8.06
N LEU A 33 -12.73 -5.12 9.26
CA LEU A 33 -13.09 -4.02 10.18
C LEU A 33 -11.91 -3.61 11.08
N SER A 34 -10.81 -4.36 11.07
CA SER A 34 -9.59 -3.99 11.81
C SER A 34 -8.98 -2.70 11.23
N PRO A 35 -8.15 -1.97 12.01
CA PRO A 35 -7.51 -0.75 11.54
C PRO A 35 -6.67 -0.93 10.26
N THR A 36 -6.02 -2.08 10.12
CA THR A 36 -5.18 -2.43 8.96
C THR A 36 -5.97 -3.05 7.82
N GLY A 37 -7.02 -3.82 8.14
CA GLY A 37 -7.81 -4.57 7.15
C GLY A 37 -7.22 -5.95 6.79
N TYR A 38 -6.05 -6.28 7.33
CA TYR A 38 -5.32 -7.55 7.13
C TYR A 38 -4.53 -7.92 8.40
N ASP A 39 -4.04 -9.16 8.44
CA ASP A 39 -3.28 -9.70 9.57
C ASP A 39 -1.77 -9.56 9.31
N ARG A 40 -1.04 -8.91 10.23
CA ARG A 40 0.39 -8.64 10.07
C ARG A 40 1.25 -9.90 10.16
N GLY A 41 0.81 -10.90 10.93
CA GLY A 41 1.48 -12.20 11.05
C GLY A 41 1.34 -12.98 9.76
N ARG A 42 0.13 -13.08 9.20
CA ARG A 42 -0.09 -13.69 7.88
C ARG A 42 0.72 -13.01 6.78
N TRP A 43 0.78 -11.67 6.79
CA TRP A 43 1.62 -10.92 5.88
C TRP A 43 3.09 -11.31 5.99
N GLN A 44 3.61 -11.44 7.22
CA GLN A 44 5.00 -11.86 7.42
C GLN A 44 5.25 -13.27 6.89
N SER A 45 4.32 -14.21 7.15
CA SER A 45 4.42 -15.56 6.61
C SER A 45 4.42 -15.60 5.08
N LEU A 46 3.66 -14.73 4.40
CA LEU A 46 3.70 -14.59 2.94
C LEU A 46 5.09 -14.16 2.44
N ALA A 47 5.71 -13.22 3.13
CA ALA A 47 7.06 -12.76 2.80
C ALA A 47 8.11 -13.85 3.05
N GLU A 48 8.02 -14.56 4.18
CA GLU A 48 8.92 -15.66 4.55
C GLU A 48 8.82 -16.87 3.60
N MET A 49 7.62 -17.14 3.06
CA MET A 49 7.43 -18.13 1.99
C MET A 49 7.99 -17.67 0.63
N GLY A 50 8.47 -16.43 0.52
CA GLY A 50 9.03 -15.87 -0.71
C GLY A 50 8.00 -15.34 -1.71
N LEU A 51 6.71 -15.24 -1.35
CA LEU A 51 5.67 -14.90 -2.33
C LEU A 51 5.79 -13.45 -2.86
N ILE A 52 6.35 -12.55 -2.05
CA ILE A 52 6.65 -11.17 -2.49
C ILE A 52 7.95 -11.15 -3.30
N ALA A 53 8.98 -11.88 -2.84
CA ALA A 53 10.29 -11.99 -3.49
C ALA A 53 10.20 -12.58 -4.91
N LEU A 54 9.21 -13.43 -5.16
CA LEU A 54 8.91 -13.98 -6.49
C LEU A 54 8.71 -12.92 -7.57
N ALA A 55 8.29 -11.71 -7.18
CA ALA A 55 7.99 -10.62 -8.12
C ALA A 55 9.21 -9.79 -8.56
N ALA A 56 10.39 -9.99 -7.95
CA ALA A 56 11.61 -9.27 -8.27
C ALA A 56 12.71 -10.23 -8.74
N GLY A 57 13.63 -9.75 -9.59
CA GLY A 57 14.78 -10.51 -10.06
C GLY A 57 15.79 -10.82 -8.94
N GLU A 58 16.58 -11.87 -9.13
CA GLU A 58 17.63 -12.29 -8.18
C GLU A 58 18.66 -11.20 -7.93
N ASP A 59 19.07 -10.47 -8.97
CA ASP A 59 20.00 -9.33 -8.87
C ASP A 59 19.46 -8.18 -8.01
N ALA A 60 18.15 -8.12 -7.82
CA ALA A 60 17.46 -7.14 -7.00
C ALA A 60 17.04 -7.69 -5.62
N GLY A 61 17.58 -8.86 -5.22
CA GLY A 61 17.27 -9.53 -3.95
C GLY A 61 15.96 -10.33 -3.94
N GLY A 62 15.34 -10.53 -5.11
CA GLY A 62 14.17 -11.37 -5.28
C GLY A 62 14.48 -12.83 -5.62
N MET A 63 13.47 -13.57 -6.06
CA MET A 63 13.56 -14.98 -6.47
C MET A 63 13.45 -15.18 -7.99
N GLY A 64 13.25 -14.12 -8.76
CA GLY A 64 13.24 -14.19 -10.23
C GLY A 64 12.09 -15.03 -10.82
N GLY A 65 10.93 -15.07 -10.15
CA GLY A 65 9.79 -15.86 -10.60
C GLY A 65 9.28 -15.44 -11.97
N SER A 66 8.84 -16.42 -12.75
CA SER A 66 8.22 -16.14 -14.05
C SER A 66 6.81 -15.57 -13.90
N ALA A 67 6.27 -15.03 -14.99
CA ALA A 67 4.87 -14.60 -15.03
C ALA A 67 3.89 -15.75 -14.73
N VAL A 68 4.27 -16.99 -15.08
CA VAL A 68 3.48 -18.19 -14.77
C VAL A 68 3.48 -18.45 -13.27
N ASP A 69 4.63 -18.36 -12.60
CA ASP A 69 4.73 -18.58 -11.16
C ASP A 69 3.90 -17.56 -10.37
N LEU A 70 3.97 -16.28 -10.76
CA LEU A 70 3.12 -15.23 -10.18
C LEU A 70 1.63 -15.49 -10.43
N ALA A 71 1.26 -15.92 -11.64
CA ALA A 71 -0.13 -16.25 -11.97
C ALA A 71 -0.66 -17.40 -11.11
N LEU A 72 0.14 -18.44 -10.90
CA LEU A 72 -0.20 -19.59 -10.06
C LEU A 72 -0.40 -19.20 -8.59
N VAL A 73 0.44 -18.32 -8.05
CA VAL A 73 0.28 -17.76 -6.70
C VAL A 73 -1.02 -16.96 -6.59
N CYS A 74 -1.28 -16.07 -7.55
CA CYS A 74 -2.51 -15.29 -7.59
C CYS A 74 -3.76 -16.16 -7.73
N GLU A 75 -3.70 -17.23 -8.52
CA GLU A 75 -4.78 -18.20 -8.66
C GLU A 75 -5.06 -18.93 -7.35
N ALA A 76 -4.03 -19.47 -6.69
CA ALA A 76 -4.18 -20.18 -5.42
C ALA A 76 -4.81 -19.29 -4.34
N ILE A 77 -4.32 -18.05 -4.20
CA ILE A 77 -4.85 -17.06 -3.25
C ILE A 77 -6.27 -16.64 -3.62
N GLY A 78 -6.55 -16.40 -4.90
CA GLY A 78 -7.88 -16.04 -5.39
C GLY A 78 -8.92 -17.14 -5.22
N LYS A 79 -8.55 -18.39 -5.50
CA LYS A 79 -9.37 -19.59 -5.36
C LYS A 79 -9.83 -19.80 -3.91
N ALA A 80 -8.95 -19.56 -2.95
CA ALA A 80 -9.30 -19.62 -1.54
C ALA A 80 -9.95 -18.32 -1.01
N ASN A 81 -10.07 -17.30 -1.89
CA ASN A 81 -10.48 -15.95 -1.54
C ASN A 81 -9.66 -15.44 -0.35
N ALA A 82 -8.34 -15.62 -0.32
CA ALA A 82 -7.56 -15.27 0.86
C ALA A 82 -7.69 -13.75 1.16
N PRO A 83 -7.76 -13.34 2.43
CA PRO A 83 -7.95 -11.92 2.78
C PRO A 83 -6.65 -11.09 2.65
N ASP A 84 -5.55 -11.71 2.24
CA ASP A 84 -4.23 -11.11 2.27
C ASP A 84 -3.99 -10.26 1.00
N PRO A 85 -3.57 -8.99 1.15
CA PRO A 85 -3.47 -8.04 0.03
C PRO A 85 -2.16 -8.21 -0.77
N LEU A 86 -1.83 -9.45 -1.17
CA LEU A 86 -0.53 -9.77 -1.77
C LEU A 86 -0.28 -9.02 -3.09
N LEU A 87 -1.29 -8.92 -3.95
CA LEU A 87 -1.14 -8.32 -5.26
C LEU A 87 -0.89 -6.81 -5.15
N GLU A 88 -1.78 -6.10 -4.44
CA GLU A 88 -1.76 -4.65 -4.34
C GLU A 88 -0.70 -4.09 -3.40
N HIS A 89 -0.21 -4.91 -2.44
CA HIS A 89 0.75 -4.46 -1.44
C HIS A 89 2.13 -5.14 -1.48
N GLY A 90 2.27 -6.24 -2.22
CA GLY A 90 3.53 -6.96 -2.37
C GLY A 90 4.02 -6.96 -3.81
N ILE A 91 3.32 -7.71 -4.67
CA ILE A 91 3.74 -7.98 -6.05
C ILE A 91 3.86 -6.69 -6.87
N LEU A 92 2.80 -5.87 -6.93
CA LEU A 92 2.80 -4.65 -7.74
C LEU A 92 3.82 -3.59 -7.24
N PRO A 93 3.93 -3.33 -5.92
CA PRO A 93 5.02 -2.52 -5.39
C PRO A 93 6.42 -3.03 -5.73
N ALA A 94 6.70 -4.32 -5.55
CA ALA A 94 8.02 -4.90 -5.83
C ALA A 94 8.43 -4.70 -7.30
N LEU A 95 7.53 -5.06 -8.23
CA LEU A 95 7.74 -4.90 -9.68
C LEU A 95 8.03 -3.44 -10.09
N LEU A 96 7.44 -2.47 -9.41
CA LEU A 96 7.65 -1.05 -9.70
C LEU A 96 8.92 -0.52 -9.05
N LEU A 97 9.22 -0.94 -7.82
CA LEU A 97 10.42 -0.53 -7.09
C LEU A 97 11.69 -1.03 -7.78
N GLU A 98 11.70 -2.27 -8.23
CA GLU A 98 12.80 -2.85 -9.02
C GLU A 98 13.01 -2.06 -10.31
N ARG A 99 11.96 -1.87 -11.12
CA ARG A 99 12.03 -1.07 -12.36
C ARG A 99 12.44 0.38 -12.12
N GLY A 100 12.12 0.93 -10.96
CA GLY A 100 12.45 2.29 -10.56
C GLY A 100 13.83 2.43 -9.91
N GLY A 101 14.59 1.34 -9.75
CA GLY A 101 15.93 1.37 -9.12
C GLY A 101 15.91 1.74 -7.63
N ALA A 102 14.80 1.49 -6.93
CA ALA A 102 14.60 1.90 -5.54
C ALA A 102 15.01 0.80 -4.53
N GLY A 103 16.27 0.34 -4.60
CA GLY A 103 16.77 -0.85 -3.88
C GLY A 103 16.40 -0.92 -2.39
N ALA A 104 16.74 0.09 -1.59
CA ALA A 104 16.43 0.05 -0.15
C ALA A 104 14.91 -0.03 0.17
N ALA A 105 14.06 0.53 -0.69
CA ALA A 105 12.62 0.41 -0.53
C ALA A 105 12.11 -0.96 -1.01
N LEU A 106 12.74 -1.53 -2.05
CA LEU A 106 12.48 -2.88 -2.52
C LEU A 106 12.80 -3.90 -1.43
N ASP A 107 13.99 -3.85 -0.83
CA ASP A 107 14.41 -4.80 0.23
C ASP A 107 13.41 -4.87 1.39
N SER A 108 12.91 -3.70 1.82
CA SER A 108 11.92 -3.60 2.88
C SER A 108 10.55 -4.14 2.47
N VAL A 109 10.17 -4.07 1.18
CA VAL A 109 8.95 -4.71 0.66
C VAL A 109 9.14 -6.23 0.53
N LEU A 110 10.26 -6.69 -0.01
CA LEU A 110 10.54 -8.12 -0.22
C LEU A 110 10.58 -8.90 1.10
N SER A 111 11.16 -8.32 2.14
CA SER A 111 11.18 -8.88 3.50
C SER A 111 9.82 -8.87 4.22
N GLY A 112 8.83 -8.18 3.65
CA GLY A 112 7.53 -7.97 4.25
C GLY A 112 7.52 -6.94 5.38
N GLU A 113 8.65 -6.30 5.71
CA GLU A 113 8.72 -5.23 6.72
C GLU A 113 7.77 -4.08 6.35
N THR A 114 7.84 -3.65 5.10
CA THR A 114 7.01 -2.59 4.52
C THR A 114 5.84 -3.16 3.73
N ILE A 115 4.65 -2.65 4.03
CA ILE A 115 3.44 -2.86 3.25
C ILE A 115 3.22 -1.60 2.42
N ALA A 116 3.63 -1.67 1.16
CA ALA A 116 3.54 -0.54 0.24
C ALA A 116 2.20 -0.57 -0.50
N THR A 117 1.77 0.54 -1.07
CA THR A 117 0.55 0.57 -1.89
C THR A 117 0.78 1.30 -3.19
N LEU A 118 0.41 0.68 -4.30
CA LEU A 118 0.51 1.31 -5.62
C LEU A 118 -0.66 2.27 -5.87
N ALA A 119 -0.35 3.52 -6.19
CA ALA A 119 -1.33 4.54 -6.57
C ALA A 119 -1.01 5.12 -7.95
N TRP A 120 -1.79 4.73 -8.97
CA TRP A 120 -1.59 5.22 -10.34
C TRP A 120 -2.75 6.07 -10.89
N THR A 121 -4.01 5.86 -10.46
CA THR A 121 -5.15 6.52 -11.10
C THR A 121 -5.40 7.93 -10.54
N GLU A 122 -5.93 8.80 -11.39
CA GLU A 122 -6.30 10.18 -11.06
C GLU A 122 -7.73 10.46 -11.54
N ARG A 123 -8.44 11.37 -10.87
CA ARG A 123 -9.80 11.74 -11.26
C ARG A 123 -9.83 12.30 -12.68
N GLY A 124 -10.84 11.89 -13.45
CA GLY A 124 -11.03 12.38 -14.82
C GLY A 124 -9.94 11.93 -15.80
N GLN A 125 -9.25 10.83 -15.50
CA GLN A 125 -8.24 10.19 -16.37
C GLN A 125 -8.53 8.69 -16.53
N ARG A 126 -9.65 8.35 -17.16
CA ARG A 126 -9.94 6.96 -17.52
C ARG A 126 -8.96 6.51 -18.61
N TYR A 127 -8.29 5.38 -18.39
CA TYR A 127 -7.38 4.70 -19.34
C TYR A 127 -6.14 5.50 -19.80
N SER A 128 -5.93 6.72 -19.31
CA SER A 128 -4.73 7.50 -19.61
C SER A 128 -3.54 7.04 -18.78
N LEU A 129 -2.39 6.87 -19.43
CA LEU A 129 -1.13 6.57 -18.76
C LEU A 129 -0.33 7.82 -18.36
N LYS A 130 -0.83 9.04 -18.65
CA LYS A 130 -0.15 10.29 -18.33
C LYS A 130 -0.58 10.83 -16.96
N ALA A 131 0.35 11.48 -16.24
CA ALA A 131 0.00 12.27 -15.05
C ALA A 131 -0.79 13.52 -15.45
N LYS A 132 -1.79 13.92 -14.66
CA LYS A 132 -2.57 15.14 -14.87
C LYS A 132 -2.47 16.08 -13.67
N GLY A 133 -2.86 15.59 -12.50
CA GLY A 133 -2.92 16.34 -11.25
C GLY A 133 -1.76 16.06 -10.30
N MET A 134 -1.13 14.88 -10.39
CA MET A 134 0.04 14.57 -9.57
C MET A 134 1.30 15.24 -10.11
N LYS A 135 1.96 16.05 -9.30
CA LYS A 135 3.18 16.78 -9.61
C LYS A 135 4.33 16.34 -8.73
N ALA A 136 5.53 16.38 -9.29
CA ALA A 136 6.79 16.17 -8.61
C ALA A 136 7.64 17.43 -8.75
N GLU A 137 8.13 17.93 -7.62
CA GLU A 137 8.99 19.11 -7.53
C GLU A 137 10.24 18.73 -6.74
N GLU A 138 11.41 19.11 -7.23
CA GLU A 138 12.64 18.96 -6.46
C GLU A 138 12.62 19.91 -5.25
N GLY A 139 12.87 19.36 -4.08
CA GLY A 139 13.04 20.08 -2.83
C GLY A 139 14.41 19.78 -2.22
N ALA A 140 14.73 20.48 -1.13
CA ALA A 140 16.04 20.40 -0.48
C ALA A 140 16.43 18.97 -0.04
N ASP A 141 15.46 18.17 0.39
CA ASP A 141 15.66 16.82 0.93
C ASP A 141 15.06 15.71 0.03
N GLY A 142 14.80 16.01 -1.25
CA GLY A 142 14.23 15.06 -2.22
C GLY A 142 13.01 15.59 -2.96
N VAL A 143 12.19 14.69 -3.50
CA VAL A 143 11.03 15.05 -4.34
C VAL A 143 9.80 15.31 -3.49
N LEU A 144 9.21 16.50 -3.63
CA LEU A 144 7.89 16.83 -3.11
C LEU A 144 6.82 16.41 -4.11
N LEU A 145 5.92 15.53 -3.66
CA LEU A 145 4.74 15.15 -4.44
C LEU A 145 3.51 15.92 -4.00
N SER A 146 2.76 16.48 -4.95
CA SER A 146 1.49 17.16 -4.68
C SER A 146 0.42 16.76 -5.70
N GLY A 147 -0.76 16.37 -5.21
CA GLY A 147 -1.88 15.94 -6.04
C GLY A 147 -2.82 14.97 -5.34
N GLU A 148 -3.75 14.40 -6.11
CA GLU A 148 -4.70 13.38 -5.64
C GLU A 148 -4.58 12.13 -6.52
N LYS A 149 -4.42 10.97 -5.87
CA LYS A 149 -4.67 9.67 -6.47
C LYS A 149 -6.02 9.15 -6.02
N THR A 150 -6.72 8.45 -6.89
CA THR A 150 -8.02 7.83 -6.60
C THR A 150 -7.97 6.33 -6.87
N MET A 151 -9.03 5.61 -6.50
CA MET A 151 -9.18 4.16 -6.71
C MET A 151 -7.91 3.36 -6.36
N VAL A 152 -7.23 3.77 -5.28
CA VAL A 152 -6.03 3.10 -4.79
C VAL A 152 -6.46 1.71 -4.30
N MET A 153 -5.81 0.67 -4.80
CA MET A 153 -6.15 -0.71 -4.45
C MET A 153 -5.77 -0.99 -3.00
N GLY A 154 -6.65 -1.67 -2.28
CA GLY A 154 -6.50 -1.92 -0.85
C GLY A 154 -6.63 -0.64 0.00
N ARG A 155 -6.39 -0.79 1.30
CA ARG A 155 -6.32 0.33 2.24
C ARG A 155 -4.86 0.76 2.35
N ALA A 156 -4.57 2.02 2.06
CA ALA A 156 -3.22 2.55 2.29
C ALA A 156 -2.90 2.55 3.79
N VAL A 157 -2.16 1.53 4.22
CA VAL A 157 -1.69 1.30 5.61
C VAL A 157 -0.22 1.67 5.81
N GLY A 158 0.52 1.84 4.72
CA GLY A 158 1.93 2.17 4.71
C GLY A 158 2.28 3.16 3.60
N PRO A 159 3.55 3.16 3.13
CA PRO A 159 3.98 4.07 2.09
C PRO A 159 3.18 3.90 0.80
N VAL A 160 2.69 5.02 0.25
CA VAL A 160 2.05 5.04 -1.07
C VAL A 160 3.11 5.30 -2.12
N ILE A 161 3.21 4.38 -3.07
CA ILE A 161 4.08 4.49 -4.25
C ILE A 161 3.26 5.11 -5.37
N SER A 162 3.61 6.33 -5.76
CA SER A 162 3.03 6.94 -6.95
C SER A 162 3.78 6.44 -8.18
N ALA A 163 3.08 5.77 -9.10
CA ALA A 163 3.68 5.38 -10.37
C ALA A 163 3.96 6.56 -11.30
N ARG A 164 3.37 7.73 -11.02
CA ARG A 164 3.36 8.87 -11.96
C ARG A 164 3.28 10.21 -11.26
N ALA A 165 4.15 11.11 -11.68
CA ALA A 165 4.06 12.53 -11.39
C ALA A 165 4.61 13.31 -12.59
N ALA A 166 4.01 14.45 -12.91
CA ALA A 166 4.59 15.38 -13.87
C ALA A 166 5.69 16.20 -13.18
N MET A 167 6.91 16.24 -13.72
CA MET A 167 7.93 17.15 -13.20
C MET A 167 7.52 18.59 -13.50
N ALA A 168 7.63 19.47 -12.51
CA ALA A 168 7.52 20.89 -12.76
C ALA A 168 8.65 21.33 -13.72
N GLY A 169 8.32 21.62 -14.98
CA GLY A 169 9.31 21.94 -16.02
C GLY A 169 9.15 21.22 -17.37
N GLY A 170 8.22 20.26 -17.50
CA GLY A 170 7.80 19.73 -18.81
C GLY A 170 8.33 18.34 -19.20
N GLY A 171 9.04 17.65 -18.32
CA GLY A 171 9.44 16.25 -18.50
C GLY A 171 8.54 15.27 -17.73
N ALA A 172 8.05 14.22 -18.39
CA ALA A 172 7.56 13.05 -17.68
C ALA A 172 8.78 12.19 -17.30
N ALA A 173 9.13 12.15 -16.02
CA ALA A 173 10.17 11.27 -15.51
C ALA A 173 9.53 10.13 -14.71
N GLY A 174 9.93 8.89 -14.98
CA GLY A 174 9.84 7.81 -14.02
C GLY A 174 10.89 8.08 -12.95
N GLY A 175 10.54 8.85 -11.93
CA GLY A 175 11.43 9.23 -10.82
C GLY A 175 11.28 8.31 -9.61
N PRO A 176 12.27 8.33 -8.69
CA PRO A 176 12.39 7.38 -7.58
C PRO A 176 11.18 7.41 -6.64
N VAL A 177 10.87 6.23 -6.11
CA VAL A 177 9.79 5.98 -5.16
C VAL A 177 10.22 6.41 -3.76
N HIS A 178 9.58 7.41 -3.17
CA HIS A 178 9.89 7.90 -1.82
C HIS A 178 8.72 7.75 -0.84
N ARG A 179 9.05 7.37 0.40
CA ARG A 179 8.10 7.18 1.51
C ARG A 179 7.47 8.51 1.93
N HIS A 180 6.14 8.60 1.90
CA HIS A 180 5.41 9.65 2.62
C HIS A 180 5.06 9.22 4.05
N ARG A 181 5.29 10.12 5.03
CA ARG A 181 4.96 9.94 6.46
C ARG A 181 3.58 10.46 6.90
N ARG A 182 2.62 10.73 5.99
CA ARG A 182 1.25 11.13 6.40
C ARG A 182 0.15 10.55 5.49
N PRO A 183 -1.01 10.17 6.07
CA PRO A 183 -2.12 9.56 5.33
C PRO A 183 -2.89 10.59 4.48
N TRP A 184 -3.45 10.09 3.38
CA TRP A 184 -4.33 10.78 2.44
C TRP A 184 -5.60 11.29 3.13
N ARG A 185 -5.99 12.55 2.89
CA ARG A 185 -7.18 13.20 3.47
C ARG A 185 -8.39 13.08 2.56
N GLY A 186 -9.38 12.29 3.02
CA GLY A 186 -10.80 12.57 2.81
C GLY A 186 -11.41 12.96 4.17
N ASP A 187 -11.96 14.16 4.25
CA ASP A 187 -12.62 14.82 5.39
C ASP A 187 -13.05 13.97 6.60
N ARG A 188 -12.20 13.92 7.64
CA ARG A 188 -12.62 13.78 9.05
C ARG A 188 -11.51 14.24 10.00
N LEU A 189 -11.87 15.12 10.93
CA LEU A 189 -11.09 15.43 12.14
C LEU A 189 -11.24 14.25 13.11
N LEU A 190 -10.13 13.65 13.55
CA LEU A 190 -10.08 12.82 14.76
C LEU A 190 -9.39 13.62 15.87
N PRO A 191 -9.82 13.47 17.14
CA PRO A 191 -9.36 14.32 18.24
C PRO A 191 -7.89 14.05 18.56
N ARG A 192 -7.19 15.09 19.01
CA ARG A 192 -5.82 15.02 19.53
C ARG A 192 -5.74 13.96 20.63
N ALA A 193 -5.05 12.85 20.38
CA ALA A 193 -4.39 12.12 21.46
C ALA A 193 -3.18 12.96 21.87
N GLN A 194 -3.29 13.61 23.03
CA GLN A 194 -2.17 14.24 23.73
C GLN A 194 -1.22 13.15 24.22
N GLY A 195 0.09 13.44 24.19
CA GLY A 195 1.11 12.64 24.87
C GLY A 195 2.04 11.89 23.92
N CYS A 196 2.84 12.62 23.13
CA CYS A 196 4.15 12.17 22.65
C CYS A 196 4.92 13.41 22.21
N GLU A 197 5.76 13.93 23.10
CA GLU A 197 6.79 14.91 22.78
C GLU A 197 7.83 14.28 21.86
N TRP A 198 8.12 14.90 20.72
CA TRP A 198 9.41 14.74 20.05
C TRP A 198 9.89 16.10 19.55
N ALA A 199 11.10 16.44 20.01
CA ALA A 199 11.81 17.68 19.81
C ALA A 199 12.23 17.90 18.34
N GLY A 200 12.39 19.17 17.96
CA GLY A 200 12.91 19.59 16.67
C GLY A 200 12.00 20.63 16.01
N GLY A 201 12.24 21.90 16.32
CA GLY A 201 11.36 23.00 15.96
C GLY A 201 11.33 23.32 14.47
N ALA A 202 10.11 23.58 13.97
CA ALA A 202 9.86 24.52 12.88
C ALA A 202 8.45 25.12 13.08
N ARG A 203 8.39 26.43 13.33
CA ARG A 203 7.15 27.19 13.49
C ARG A 203 6.42 27.31 12.15
N LEU A 204 5.17 26.90 12.10
CA LEU A 204 4.25 27.19 10.99
C LEU A 204 3.34 28.37 11.37
N SER A 205 3.50 29.50 10.67
CA SER A 205 2.59 30.65 10.77
C SER A 205 1.25 30.32 10.12
N SER A 206 0.17 30.37 10.91
CA SER A 206 -1.19 30.20 10.40
C SER A 206 -1.81 31.56 10.05
N ARG A 207 -2.21 31.76 8.78
CA ARG A 207 -3.23 32.77 8.45
C ARG A 207 -4.56 32.04 8.25
N ARG A 208 -5.46 32.22 9.21
CA ARG A 208 -6.86 31.80 9.16
C ARG A 208 -7.59 32.58 8.06
N ARG A 209 -8.47 31.90 7.32
CA ARG A 209 -9.72 32.49 6.84
C ARG A 209 -10.89 31.68 7.37
N GLN A 210 -11.79 32.40 8.04
CA GLN A 210 -13.04 31.94 8.62
C GLN A 210 -14.04 31.65 7.50
N HIS A 211 -14.87 30.61 7.63
CA HIS A 211 -16.30 30.70 7.37
C HIS A 211 -17.07 29.61 8.12
N ARG A 212 -18.22 30.03 8.67
CA ARG A 212 -19.12 29.33 9.59
C ARG A 212 -20.08 28.39 8.84
N GLY A 213 -20.46 27.30 9.48
CA GLY A 213 -21.67 26.52 9.20
C GLY A 213 -21.93 25.49 10.29
N ARG A 214 -22.96 25.70 11.12
CA ARG A 214 -23.45 24.78 12.17
C ARG A 214 -24.48 23.82 11.57
N ILE A 215 -24.38 22.51 11.84
CA ILE A 215 -25.46 21.51 11.97
C ILE A 215 -24.89 20.40 12.89
N ALA A 216 -25.21 20.34 14.20
CA ALA A 216 -26.36 19.72 14.88
C ALA A 216 -26.28 18.18 15.07
N ALA A 217 -26.21 17.78 16.36
CA ALA A 217 -26.50 16.51 17.04
C ALA A 217 -26.03 15.16 16.46
N ASP A 218 -25.13 14.51 17.20
CA ASP A 218 -24.72 13.11 17.06
C ASP A 218 -25.69 12.18 17.81
N PRO A 219 -26.30 11.15 17.17
CA PRO A 219 -27.16 10.17 17.82
C PRO A 219 -26.41 9.05 18.57
N TYR A 220 -25.08 9.08 18.69
CA TYR A 220 -24.30 8.09 19.45
C TYR A 220 -23.60 8.68 20.68
N ALA A 221 -24.38 9.28 21.57
CA ALA A 221 -23.95 9.59 22.94
C ALA A 221 -23.80 8.27 23.73
N CYS A 222 -22.57 7.76 23.86
CA CYS A 222 -22.25 6.71 24.80
C CYS A 222 -21.88 7.36 26.15
N SER A 223 -22.73 7.11 27.15
CA SER A 223 -22.60 7.52 28.55
C SER A 223 -21.30 7.01 29.17
N ARG A 224 -20.59 7.89 29.89
CA ARG A 224 -19.52 7.47 30.81
C ARG A 224 -20.13 7.01 32.13
N PRO A 225 -19.57 5.98 32.79
CA PRO A 225 -19.87 5.71 34.19
C PRO A 225 -19.20 6.75 35.08
N THR A 226 -19.96 7.28 36.03
CA THR A 226 -19.51 8.10 37.16
C THR A 226 -18.91 7.24 38.27
N GLY A 227 -17.83 7.72 38.88
CA GLY A 227 -17.24 7.20 40.14
C GLY A 227 -15.72 7.19 40.03
N THR A 228 -14.95 7.85 40.90
CA THR A 228 -15.18 8.47 42.23
C THR A 228 -14.48 9.81 42.31
#